data_AF-A0A484ZGS5-F1
#
_entry.id   AF-A0A484ZGS5-F1
#
_cell.length_a   1.000
_cell.length_b   1.000
_cell.length_c   1.000
_cell.angle_alpha   90.00
_cell.angle_beta   90.00
_cell.angle_gamma   90.00
#
_symmetry.space_group_name_H-M   'P 1'
#
loop_
_entity.id
_entity.type
_entity.pdbx_description
1 polymer ?
#
loop_
_entity_poly.entity_id
_entity_poly.type
_entity_poly.pdbx_seq_one_letter_code
_entity_poly.pdbx_strand_id
1 'polypeptide(L)' 'MAIYRLTERLAIANNIEGALIEKYGADQGTRNAISFYISMIDAGTGSLSGVGSELLTSLHDGFIQNLNANGLPTAPAAH' A
#
# COMPACT_ATOMS: atom_id res chain seq x y z
N MET A 1 -5.35 -7.10 -19.95
CA MET A 1 -4.05 -7.21 -19.27
C MET A 1 -4.31 -7.35 -17.78
N ALA A 2 -4.13 -8.55 -17.21
CA ALA A 2 -4.26 -8.76 -15.78
C ALA A 2 -2.95 -8.34 -15.12
N ILE A 3 -2.85 -7.07 -14.73
CA ILE A 3 -1.76 -6.60 -13.88
C ILE A 3 -1.81 -7.45 -12.60
N TYR A 4 -0.67 -8.06 -12.29
CA TYR A 4 -0.56 -9.10 -11.29
C TYR A 4 -0.80 -8.49 -9.91
N ARG A 5 -2.04 -8.61 -9.40
CA ARG A 5 -2.50 -8.04 -8.13
C ARG A 5 -1.60 -8.37 -6.93
N LEU A 6 -0.78 -9.43 -7.01
CA LEU A 6 0.11 -9.85 -5.92
C LEU A 6 1.29 -8.88 -5.70
N THR A 7 1.93 -8.42 -6.77
CA THR A 7 3.13 -7.56 -6.67
C THR A 7 2.76 -6.17 -6.15
N GLU A 8 1.62 -5.66 -6.61
CA GLU A 8 1.06 -4.38 -6.17
C GLU A 8 0.57 -4.44 -4.71
N ARG A 9 -0.05 -5.57 -4.30
CA ARG A 9 -0.42 -5.82 -2.89
C ARG A 9 0.79 -5.90 -1.96
N LEU A 10 1.87 -6.57 -2.38
CA LEU A 10 3.11 -6.67 -1.60
C LEU A 10 3.80 -5.30 -1.46
N ALA A 11 3.88 -4.54 -2.55
CA ALA A 11 4.47 -3.20 -2.53
C ALA A 11 3.70 -2.22 -1.62
N ILE A 12 2.37 -2.30 -1.61
CA ILE A 12 1.52 -1.41 -0.82
C ILE A 12 1.46 -1.86 0.64
N ALA A 13 1.44 -3.17 0.90
CA ALA A 13 1.42 -3.67 2.27
C ALA A 13 2.70 -3.30 3.04
N ASN A 14 3.87 -3.50 2.40
CA ASN A 14 5.15 -3.22 3.03
C ASN A 14 5.35 -1.71 3.30
N ASN A 15 4.83 -0.84 2.43
CA ASN A 15 5.05 0.61 2.55
C ASN A 15 4.11 1.25 3.59
N ILE A 16 2.88 0.76 3.74
CA ILE A 16 1.90 1.35 4.66
C ILE A 16 2.08 0.86 6.09
N GLU A 17 2.31 -0.44 6.28
CA GLU A 17 2.53 -1.00 7.62
C GLU A 17 3.81 -0.42 8.24
N GLY A 18 4.91 -0.42 7.48
CA GLY A 18 6.18 0.18 7.91
C GLY A 18 6.02 1.67 8.26
N ALA A 19 5.41 2.47 7.38
CA ALA A 19 5.20 3.90 7.62
C ALA A 19 4.31 4.18 8.85
N LEU A 20 3.30 3.36 9.10
CA LEU A 20 2.43 3.50 10.27
C LEU A 20 3.15 3.10 11.56
N ILE A 21 3.97 2.05 11.54
CA ILE A 21 4.79 1.63 12.68
C ILE A 21 5.86 2.69 13.00
N GLU A 22 6.57 3.19 12.00
CA GLU A 22 7.56 4.26 12.19
C GLU A 22 6.94 5.51 12.82
N LYS A 23 5.72 5.86 12.40
CA LYS A 23 5.04 7.08 12.85
C LYS A 23 4.36 6.94 14.22
N TYR A 24 3.77 5.79 14.52
CA TYR A 24 2.91 5.61 15.70
C TYR A 24 3.46 4.60 16.71
N GLY A 25 4.63 4.01 16.45
CA GLY A 25 5.18 2.89 17.21
C GLY A 25 4.52 1.56 16.85
N ALA A 26 5.12 0.46 17.28
CA ALA A 26 4.68 -0.90 16.92
C ALA A 26 3.19 -1.13 17.22
N ASP A 27 2.76 -0.93 18.46
CA ASP A 27 1.40 -1.29 18.87
C ASP A 27 0.31 -0.47 18.16
N GLN A 28 0.45 0.86 18.14
CA GLN A 28 -0.56 1.72 17.52
C GLN A 28 -0.44 1.71 16.00
N GLY A 29 0.77 1.61 15.46
CA GLY A 29 1.03 1.47 14.03
C GLY A 29 0.39 0.21 13.46
N THR A 30 0.56 -0.94 14.11
CA THR A 30 -0.09 -2.20 13.71
C THR A 30 -1.61 -2.09 13.77
N ARG A 31 -2.19 -1.49 14.82
CA ARG A 31 -3.65 -1.27 14.88
C ARG A 31 -4.16 -0.40 13.74
N ASN A 32 -3.42 0.67 13.42
CA ASN A 32 -3.75 1.55 12.30
C ASN A 32 -3.66 0.80 10.96
N ALA A 33 -2.63 -0.03 10.77
CA ALA A 33 -2.47 -0.83 9.56
C ALA A 33 -3.63 -1.83 9.38
N ILE A 34 -4.05 -2.51 10.45
CA ILE A 34 -5.20 -3.41 10.43
C ILE A 34 -6.48 -2.65 10.06
N SER A 35 -6.75 -1.52 10.72
CA SER A 35 -7.94 -0.70 10.41
C SER A 35 -7.92 -0.20 8.97
N PHE A 36 -6.74 0.11 8.44
CA PHE A 36 -6.54 0.53 7.08
C PHE A 36 -6.86 -0.60 6.09
N TYR A 37 -6.35 -1.82 6.30
CA TYR A 37 -6.68 -2.95 5.42
C TYR A 37 -8.17 -3.31 5.46
N ILE A 38 -8.81 -3.20 6.63
CA ILE A 38 -10.25 -3.45 6.76
C ILE A 38 -11.06 -2.44 5.92
N SER A 39 -10.69 -1.15 5.93
CA SER A 39 -11.42 -0.13 5.16
C SER A 39 -11.29 -0.30 3.64
N MET A 40 -10.25 -0.98 3.18
CA MET A 40 -10.04 -1.29 1.77
C MET A 40 -10.92 -2.43 1.25
N ILE A 41 -11.62 -3.15 2.12
CA ILE A 41 -12.44 -4.30 1.73
C ILE A 41 -13.92 -3.97 1.86
N ASP A 42 -14.67 -4.28 0.82
CA ASP A 42 -16.13 -4.30 0.88
C ASP A 42 -16.58 -5.54 1.67
N ALA A 43 -17.21 -5.32 2.82
CA ALA A 43 -17.60 -6.41 3.74
C ALA A 43 -18.70 -7.33 3.18
N GLY A 44 -19.49 -6.88 2.21
CA GLY A 44 -20.55 -7.68 1.61
C GLY A 44 -20.05 -8.66 0.55
N THR A 45 -18.99 -8.28 -0.16
CA THR A 45 -18.47 -9.03 -1.32
C THR A 45 -17.07 -9.59 -1.10
N GLY A 46 -16.35 -9.15 -0.05
CA GLY A 46 -14.94 -9.47 0.17
C GLY A 46 -14.00 -8.90 -0.89
N SER A 47 -14.51 -8.08 -1.82
CA SER A 47 -13.74 -7.43 -2.87
C SER A 47 -13.12 -6.12 -2.37
N LEU A 48 -12.28 -5.48 -3.19
CA LEU A 48 -11.82 -4.13 -2.88
C LEU A 48 -13.02 -3.18 -2.83
N SER A 49 -13.07 -2.35 -1.80
CA SER A 49 -14.00 -1.23 -1.73
C SER A 49 -13.64 -0.18 -2.80
N GLY A 50 -14.57 0.72 -3.11
CA GLY A 50 -14.27 1.86 -4.00
C GLY A 50 -13.10 2.69 -3.49
N VAL A 51 -13.10 2.98 -2.18
CA VAL A 51 -12.00 3.66 -1.48
C VAL A 51 -10.69 2.87 -1.59
N GLY A 52 -10.74 1.56 -1.37
CA GLY A 52 -9.56 0.70 -1.51
C GLY A 52 -9.00 0.71 -2.93
N SER A 53 -9.87 0.73 -3.94
CA SER A 53 -9.47 0.79 -5.35
C SER A 53 -8.79 2.12 -5.70
N GLU A 54 -9.42 3.25 -5.35
CA GLU A 54 -8.88 4.60 -5.61
C GLU A 54 -7.53 4.84 -4.90
N LEU A 55 -7.42 4.37 -3.66
CA LEU A 55 -6.20 4.46 -2.90
C LEU A 55 -5.07 3.64 -3.52
N LEU A 56 -5.32 2.38 -3.91
CA LEU A 56 -4.33 1.55 -4.60
C LEU A 56 -3.87 2.22 -5.91
N THR A 57 -4.81 2.76 -6.70
CA THR A 57 -4.49 3.51 -7.92
C THR A 57 -3.63 4.73 -7.62
N SER A 58 -3.96 5.52 -6.61
CA SER A 58 -3.19 6.71 -6.24
C SER A 58 -1.76 6.37 -5.80
N LEU A 59 -1.59 5.28 -5.04
CA LEU A 59 -0.28 4.80 -4.61
C LEU A 59 0.55 4.29 -5.79
N HIS A 60 -0.07 3.56 -6.72
CA HIS A 60 0.56 3.13 -7.95
C HIS A 60 1.02 4.32 -8.79
N ASP A 61 0.14 5.30 -9.02
CA ASP A 61 0.45 6.48 -9.82
C ASP A 61 1.56 7.31 -9.19
N GLY A 62 1.55 7.47 -7.86
CA GLY A 62 2.62 8.13 -7.11
C GLY A 62 3.96 7.40 -7.23
N PHE A 63 3.96 6.07 -7.19
CA PHE A 63 5.16 5.25 -7.39
C PHE A 63 5.74 5.44 -8.81
N ILE A 64 4.91 5.39 -9.85
CA ILE A 64 5.34 5.63 -11.23
C ILE A 64 5.87 7.05 -11.41
N GLN A 65 5.21 8.06 -10.83
CA GLN A 65 5.69 9.44 -10.87
C GLN A 65 7.06 9.57 -10.19
N ASN A 66 7.25 8.94 -9.03
CA ASN A 66 8.53 8.95 -8.33
C ASN A 66 9.64 8.26 -9.15
N LEU A 67 9.35 7.10 -9.73
CA LEU A 67 10.28 6.40 -10.62
C LEU A 67 10.66 7.23 -11.85
N ASN A 68 9.69 7.89 -12.48
CA ASN A 68 9.96 8.76 -13.63
C ASN A 68 10.82 9.98 -13.25
N ALA A 69 10.64 10.51 -12.04
CA ALA A 69 11.38 11.67 -11.57
C ALA A 69 12.79 11.33 -11.07
N ASN A 70 12.94 10.21 -10.35
CA ASN A 70 14.14 9.90 -9.58
C ASN A 70 14.91 8.66 -10.10
N GLY A 71 14.35 7.93 -11.06
CA GLY A 71 14.88 6.66 -11.52
C GLY A 71 14.68 5.52 -10.52
N LEU A 72 15.29 4.37 -10.81
CA LEU A 72 15.31 3.24 -9.87
C LEU A 72 16.24 3.57 -8.70
N PRO A 73 15.85 3.23 -7.45
CA PRO A 73 16.76 3.38 -6.31
C PRO A 73 17.99 2.50 -6.49
N THR A 74 19.16 3.02 -6.10
CA THR A 74 20.46 2.37 -6.26
C THR A 74 20.64 1.11 -5.40
N ALA A 75 19.79 0.94 -4.38
CA ALA A 75 19.66 -0.29 -3.61
C ALA A 75 18.17 -0.59 -3.42
N PRO A 76 17.76 -1.88 -3.33
CA PRO A 76 16.44 -2.23 -2.84
C PRO A 76 16.25 -1.58 -1.47
N ALA A 77 15.18 -0.80 -1.29
CA ALA A 77 14.78 -0.40 0.04
C ALA A 77 14.37 -1.69 0.77
N ALA A 78 15.22 -2.14 1.70
CA ALA A 78 14.83 -3.21 2.61
C ALA A 78 13.65 -2.69 3.44
N HIS A 79 12.55 -3.43 3.40
CA HIS A 79 11.43 -3.28 4.32
C HIS A 79 11.68 -4.16 5.55
#